data_AF-A0A3C0A7S8-F1
#
_entry.id   AF-A0A3C0A7S8-F1
#
_cell.length_a   1.000
_cell.length_b   1.000
_cell.length_c   1.000
_cell.angle_alpha   90.00
_cell.angle_beta   90.00
_cell.angle_gamma   90.00
#
_symmetry.space_group_name_H-M   'P 1'
#
loop_
_entity.id
_entity.type
_entity.pdbx_description
1 polymer ?
#
loop_
_entity_poly.entity_id
_entity_poly.type
_entity_poly.pdbx_seq_one_letter_code
_entity_poly.pdbx_strand_id
1 'polypeptide(L)'
;MIREKIALSQGEGRNITEGNEGGLQYTGRLEFLPFGKFASKGEYSQGDLKREKAPKLMVGLTYDYNKDAVKTRSNMGSYMFLNDGTLYQTDITTFFADAMFKYKGLAFMGEYAMREADAPLAVNADGTETGDIVRVGNAMNMQLSYLLKNNIEITGRYTTLEFEDITSRDPQDQYTLGVSKYVVGHKLKIQADVSYSAKNGDQDNIMVRTGFDLHF
;
A
#
# COMPACT_ATOMS: atom_id res chain seq x y z
N MET A 1 -10.39 12.63 18.07
CA MET A 1 -8.95 12.70 18.37
C MET A 1 -8.20 12.84 17.05
N ILE A 2 -7.18 13.68 16.99
CA ILE A 2 -6.34 13.87 15.81
C ILE A 2 -4.91 13.46 16.17
N ARG A 3 -4.19 12.84 15.22
CA ARG A 3 -2.76 12.55 15.35
C ARG A 3 -2.05 13.03 14.10
N GLU A 4 -0.86 13.56 14.28
CA GLU A 4 0.00 14.06 13.22
C GLU A 4 1.32 13.29 13.23
N LYS A 5 1.84 12.98 12.04
CA LYS A 5 3.13 12.34 11.84
C LYS A 5 3.83 13.03 10.67
N ILE A 6 5.09 13.38 10.86
CA ILE A 6 5.95 13.94 9.82
C ILE A 6 7.23 13.09 9.76
N ALA A 7 7.75 12.88 8.56
CA ALA A 7 9.02 12.22 8.34
C ALA A 7 9.83 12.94 7.25
N LEU A 8 11.15 12.93 7.43
CA LEU A 8 12.16 13.32 6.43
C LEU A 8 13.10 12.14 6.25
N SER A 9 13.36 11.74 5.00
CA SER A 9 14.22 10.61 4.67
C SER A 9 15.05 10.85 3.41
N GLN A 10 15.99 9.96 3.12
CA GLN A 10 16.89 10.05 1.96
C GLN A 10 16.20 9.82 0.60
N GLY A 11 14.91 9.42 0.54
CA GLY A 11 14.20 9.28 -0.75
C GLY A 11 14.56 8.07 -1.62
N GLU A 12 15.70 7.41 -1.40
CA GLU A 12 16.09 6.20 -2.14
C GLU A 12 15.72 4.86 -1.47
N GLY A 13 15.12 4.93 -0.28
CA GLY A 13 14.65 3.75 0.45
C GLY A 13 15.70 3.17 1.40
N ARG A 14 15.70 1.83 1.55
CA ARG A 14 16.51 1.13 2.56
C ARG A 14 17.76 0.51 1.93
N ASN A 15 18.81 0.34 2.75
CA ASN A 15 20.06 -0.34 2.39
C ASN A 15 20.89 0.38 1.30
N ILE A 16 20.91 1.71 1.31
CA ILE A 16 21.79 2.52 0.45
C ILE A 16 23.13 2.73 1.18
N THR A 17 24.23 2.31 0.56
CA THR A 17 25.57 2.31 1.17
C THR A 17 26.54 3.28 0.52
N GLU A 18 26.27 3.77 -0.69
CA GLU A 18 27.20 4.56 -1.50
C GLU A 18 26.90 6.07 -1.53
N GLY A 19 25.93 6.55 -0.73
CA GLY A 19 25.47 7.94 -0.73
C GLY A 19 24.09 8.09 -1.35
N ASN A 20 23.47 9.26 -1.22
CA ASN A 20 22.17 9.56 -1.84
C ASN A 20 22.42 10.28 -3.18
N GLU A 21 22.07 9.62 -4.27
CA GLU A 21 22.16 10.13 -5.65
C GLU A 21 20.89 10.89 -6.07
N GLY A 22 19.77 10.67 -5.36
CA GLY A 22 18.53 11.43 -5.48
C GLY A 22 18.39 12.55 -4.45
N GLY A 23 17.20 13.15 -4.42
CA GLY A 23 16.84 14.15 -3.42
C GLY A 23 16.27 13.55 -2.13
N LEU A 24 15.64 14.41 -1.31
CA LEU A 24 15.03 14.02 -0.04
C LEU A 24 13.54 13.72 -0.22
N GLN A 25 13.01 12.85 0.66
CA GLN A 25 11.59 12.54 0.70
C GLN A 25 10.94 13.05 1.99
N TYR A 26 9.80 13.68 1.82
CA TYR A 26 9.01 14.35 2.84
C TYR A 26 7.63 13.70 2.93
N THR A 27 7.29 13.18 4.10
CA THR A 27 5.99 12.53 4.32
C THR A 27 5.24 13.23 5.45
N GLY A 28 4.00 13.62 5.20
CA GLY A 28 3.08 14.12 6.21
C GLY A 28 1.84 13.23 6.30
N ARG A 29 1.40 12.90 7.52
CA ARG A 29 0.19 12.10 7.74
C ARG A 29 -0.67 12.68 8.86
N LEU A 30 -1.97 12.75 8.61
CA LEU A 30 -3.00 13.08 9.58
C LEU A 30 -3.93 11.88 9.80
N GLU A 31 -4.19 11.54 11.05
CA GLU A 31 -5.14 10.49 11.43
C GLU A 31 -6.27 11.09 12.28
N PHE A 32 -7.50 10.84 11.84
CA PHE A 32 -8.72 11.27 12.50
C PHE A 32 -9.42 10.07 13.11
N LEU A 33 -9.60 10.09 14.44
CA LEU A 33 -10.31 9.05 15.19
C LEU A 33 -11.55 9.68 15.83
N PRO A 34 -12.67 9.79 15.10
CA PRO A 34 -13.89 10.44 15.59
C PRO A 34 -14.53 9.68 16.77
N PHE A 35 -14.36 8.35 16.84
CA PHE A 35 -14.93 7.51 17.90
C PHE A 35 -13.92 7.11 18.99
N GLY A 36 -12.81 7.84 19.07
CA GLY A 36 -11.74 7.61 20.03
C GLY A 36 -10.83 6.43 19.68
N LYS A 37 -9.94 6.06 20.60
CA LYS A 37 -8.94 5.02 20.39
C LYS A 37 -9.58 3.63 20.29
N PHE A 38 -8.96 2.76 19.50
CA PHE A 38 -9.24 1.33 19.46
C PHE A 38 -8.55 0.64 20.65
N ALA A 39 -9.09 -0.49 21.08
CA ALA A 39 -8.48 -1.36 22.06
C ALA A 39 -7.17 -1.95 21.51
N SER A 40 -6.11 -1.93 22.31
CA SER A 40 -4.80 -2.52 21.97
C SER A 40 -4.25 -2.10 20.60
N LYS A 41 -4.43 -0.83 20.22
CA LYS A 41 -4.00 -0.30 18.91
C LYS A 41 -4.64 -1.03 17.71
N GLY A 42 -5.90 -1.42 17.86
CA GLY A 42 -6.65 -2.17 16.86
C GLY A 42 -6.73 -1.52 15.48
N GLU A 43 -6.49 -0.20 15.35
CA GLU A 43 -6.40 0.49 14.06
C GLU A 43 -5.26 -0.01 13.16
N TYR A 44 -4.20 -0.62 13.72
CA TYR A 44 -3.06 -1.17 12.95
C TYR A 44 -3.15 -2.68 12.73
N SER A 45 -4.31 -3.26 13.00
CA SER A 45 -4.62 -4.66 12.72
C SER A 45 -5.77 -4.69 11.73
N GLN A 46 -5.81 -5.67 10.82
CA GLN A 46 -6.91 -5.79 9.87
C GLN A 46 -8.19 -6.29 10.58
N GLY A 47 -8.14 -7.46 11.23
CA GLY A 47 -9.28 -8.07 11.91
C GLY A 47 -9.66 -7.45 13.27
N ASP A 48 -10.92 -7.49 13.67
CA ASP A 48 -11.37 -7.01 14.99
C ASP A 48 -11.12 -8.03 16.12
N LEU A 49 -9.85 -8.32 16.38
CA LEU A 49 -9.42 -9.31 17.39
C LEU A 49 -9.87 -8.97 18.82
N LYS A 50 -10.11 -7.69 19.10
CA LYS A 50 -10.57 -7.24 20.42
C LYS A 50 -12.09 -7.18 20.52
N ARG A 51 -12.80 -7.39 19.40
CA ARG A 51 -14.27 -7.31 19.31
C ARG A 51 -14.76 -6.01 19.95
N GLU A 52 -14.41 -4.90 19.30
CA GLU A 52 -14.71 -3.55 19.79
C GLU A 52 -16.17 -3.45 20.26
N LYS A 53 -16.36 -3.05 21.53
CA LYS A 53 -17.69 -3.00 22.16
C LYS A 53 -18.57 -1.89 21.58
N ALA A 54 -17.94 -0.82 21.09
CA ALA A 54 -18.57 0.32 20.44
C ALA A 54 -17.89 0.54 19.07
N PRO A 55 -18.57 1.16 18.09
CA PRO A 55 -17.97 1.42 16.79
C PRO A 55 -16.68 2.23 16.91
N LYS A 56 -15.67 1.84 16.14
CA LYS A 56 -14.39 2.54 16.04
C LYS A 56 -14.08 2.84 14.60
N LEU A 57 -13.57 4.04 14.36
CA LEU A 57 -13.18 4.52 13.03
C LEU A 57 -11.87 5.28 13.16
N MET A 58 -10.96 5.01 12.23
CA MET A 58 -9.80 5.83 11.92
C MET A 58 -9.86 6.18 10.44
N VAL A 59 -9.59 7.43 10.10
CA VAL A 59 -9.38 7.89 8.73
C VAL A 59 -8.01 8.55 8.66
N GLY A 60 -7.16 8.09 7.76
CA GLY A 60 -5.82 8.58 7.52
C GLY A 60 -5.72 9.29 6.18
N LEU A 61 -5.01 10.41 6.14
CA LEU A 61 -4.58 11.07 4.92
C LEU A 61 -3.06 11.22 4.97
N THR A 62 -2.36 10.83 3.91
CA THR A 62 -0.91 10.93 3.80
C THR A 62 -0.54 11.62 2.50
N TYR A 63 0.37 12.57 2.57
CA TYR A 63 1.01 13.20 1.42
C TYR A 63 2.49 12.88 1.49
N ASP A 64 3.02 12.31 0.41
CA ASP A 64 4.41 11.92 0.27
C ASP A 64 5.01 12.58 -0.96
N TYR A 65 6.07 13.34 -0.78
CA TYR A 65 6.78 14.04 -1.85
C TYR A 65 8.23 13.61 -1.83
N ASN A 66 8.66 12.95 -2.91
CA ASN A 66 10.03 12.52 -3.11
C ASN A 66 10.66 13.41 -4.18
N LYS A 67 11.51 14.33 -3.72
CA LYS A 67 12.17 15.29 -4.58
C LYS A 67 13.33 14.63 -5.32
N ASP A 68 13.51 14.94 -6.59
CA ASP A 68 14.61 14.46 -7.43
C ASP A 68 14.76 12.93 -7.32
N ALA A 69 13.63 12.21 -7.40
CA ALA A 69 13.61 10.77 -7.23
C ALA A 69 14.25 10.07 -8.43
N VAL A 70 15.14 9.12 -8.14
CA VAL A 70 15.94 8.39 -9.14
C VAL A 70 15.44 6.98 -9.41
N LYS A 71 14.30 6.57 -8.82
CA LYS A 71 13.73 5.22 -9.01
C LYS A 71 12.28 5.24 -9.51
N THR A 72 11.93 4.18 -10.24
CA THR A 72 10.65 4.00 -10.93
C THR A 72 9.41 3.91 -10.02
N ARG A 73 9.57 3.80 -8.69
CA ARG A 73 8.46 3.74 -7.74
C ARG A 73 8.72 4.59 -6.49
N SER A 74 9.15 5.84 -6.67
CA SER A 74 9.59 6.72 -5.59
C SER A 74 10.82 6.14 -4.91
N ASN A 75 10.75 5.72 -3.65
CA ASN A 75 11.86 5.14 -2.91
C ASN A 75 12.05 3.61 -3.10
N MET A 76 11.35 3.04 -4.08
CA MET A 76 11.39 1.63 -4.46
C MET A 76 11.53 1.48 -5.97
N GLY A 77 11.70 0.23 -6.43
CA GLY A 77 11.83 -0.08 -7.86
C GLY A 77 13.28 -0.06 -8.33
N SER A 78 13.45 -0.02 -9.64
CA SER A 78 14.75 0.13 -10.30
C SER A 78 15.17 1.60 -10.33
N TYR A 79 16.49 1.83 -10.30
CA TYR A 79 17.07 3.13 -10.69
C TYR A 79 16.79 3.42 -12.16
N MET A 80 16.66 4.69 -12.50
CA MET A 80 16.40 5.16 -13.87
C MET A 80 17.69 5.67 -14.47
N PHE A 81 18.27 4.93 -15.41
CA PHE A 81 19.58 5.26 -15.99
C PHE A 81 19.45 5.98 -17.32
N LEU A 82 20.32 6.96 -17.54
CA LEU A 82 20.56 7.59 -18.83
C LEU A 82 21.66 6.84 -19.60
N ASN A 83 21.75 7.07 -20.90
CA ASN A 83 22.74 6.42 -21.77
C ASN A 83 24.21 6.74 -21.40
N ASP A 84 24.45 7.85 -20.71
CA ASP A 84 25.78 8.25 -20.22
C ASP A 84 26.14 7.64 -18.86
N GLY A 85 25.25 6.81 -18.29
CA GLY A 85 25.42 6.14 -17.00
C GLY A 85 25.00 6.98 -15.79
N THR A 86 24.55 8.22 -15.99
CA THR A 86 23.97 9.05 -14.91
C THR A 86 22.51 8.67 -14.63
N LEU A 87 21.94 9.20 -13.54
CA LEU A 87 20.57 8.92 -13.15
C LEU A 87 19.62 10.00 -13.61
N TYR A 88 18.48 9.57 -14.15
CA TYR A 88 17.34 10.44 -14.39
C TYR A 88 16.67 10.79 -13.07
N GLN A 89 16.26 12.04 -12.92
CA GLN A 89 15.58 12.56 -11.73
C GLN A 89 14.24 13.17 -12.12
N THR A 90 13.21 12.86 -11.33
CA THR A 90 11.92 13.54 -11.40
C THR A 90 11.33 13.63 -10.01
N ASP A 91 10.58 14.68 -9.75
CA ASP A 91 9.76 14.74 -8.54
C ASP A 91 8.62 13.73 -8.65
N ILE A 92 8.37 13.02 -7.55
CA ILE A 92 7.28 12.05 -7.44
C ILE A 92 6.43 12.40 -6.22
N THR A 93 5.13 12.58 -6.45
CA THR A 93 4.15 12.79 -5.39
C THR A 93 3.27 11.56 -5.25
N THR A 94 3.02 11.11 -4.02
CA THR A 94 2.03 10.06 -3.73
C THR A 94 1.07 10.53 -2.64
N PHE A 95 -0.21 10.54 -2.97
CA PHE A 95 -1.29 10.75 -2.02
C PHE A 95 -1.85 9.41 -1.56
N PHE A 96 -2.09 9.26 -0.26
CA PHE A 96 -2.80 8.11 0.30
C PHE A 96 -3.98 8.57 1.16
N ALA A 97 -5.10 7.86 1.02
CA ALA A 97 -6.22 7.95 1.94
C ALA A 97 -6.55 6.54 2.45
N ASP A 98 -6.73 6.38 3.75
CA ASP A 98 -7.09 5.09 4.33
C ASP A 98 -8.16 5.23 5.41
N ALA A 99 -8.91 4.16 5.63
CA ALA A 99 -9.90 4.07 6.69
C ALA A 99 -9.89 2.67 7.30
N MET A 100 -10.05 2.62 8.61
CA MET A 100 -10.22 1.38 9.37
C MET A 100 -11.45 1.53 10.27
N PHE A 101 -12.46 0.68 10.04
CA PHE A 101 -13.66 0.60 10.86
C PHE A 101 -13.75 -0.74 11.56
N LYS A 102 -14.11 -0.75 12.86
CA LYS A 102 -14.31 -1.99 13.64
C LYS A 102 -15.50 -1.92 14.57
N TYR A 103 -16.22 -3.03 14.66
CA TYR A 103 -17.33 -3.18 15.61
C TYR A 103 -17.75 -4.65 15.80
N LYS A 104 -17.72 -5.14 17.04
CA LYS A 104 -18.27 -6.47 17.43
C LYS A 104 -17.79 -7.63 16.53
N GLY A 105 -16.53 -7.61 16.13
CA GLY A 105 -15.93 -8.64 15.26
C GLY A 105 -15.95 -8.29 13.77
N LEU A 106 -16.77 -7.32 13.34
CA LEU A 106 -16.70 -6.76 12.00
C LEU A 106 -15.48 -5.85 11.87
N ALA A 107 -14.72 -5.97 10.80
CA ALA A 107 -13.71 -5.01 10.42
C ALA A 107 -13.78 -4.69 8.92
N PHE A 108 -13.72 -3.41 8.60
CA PHE A 108 -13.62 -2.91 7.23
C PHE A 108 -12.39 -2.02 7.11
N MET A 109 -11.61 -2.24 6.06
CA MET A 109 -10.45 -1.44 5.70
C MET A 109 -10.59 -0.97 4.26
N GLY A 110 -10.37 0.32 4.02
CA GLY A 110 -10.27 0.90 2.69
C GLY A 110 -8.97 1.67 2.57
N GLU A 111 -8.27 1.52 1.46
CA GLU A 111 -7.05 2.23 1.15
C GLU A 111 -7.13 2.71 -0.30
N TYR A 112 -6.72 3.95 -0.54
CA TYR A 112 -6.57 4.57 -1.85
C TYR A 112 -5.17 5.17 -1.93
N ALA A 113 -4.51 4.99 -3.07
CA ALA A 113 -3.23 5.61 -3.36
C ALA A 113 -3.26 6.19 -4.77
N MET A 114 -2.64 7.36 -4.96
CA MET A 114 -2.47 7.99 -6.26
C MET A 114 -1.04 8.50 -6.36
N ARG A 115 -0.33 8.12 -7.42
CA ARG A 115 1.05 8.55 -7.67
C ARG A 115 1.12 9.32 -8.97
N GLU A 116 1.75 10.48 -8.90
CA GLU A 116 2.07 11.35 -10.03
C GLU A 116 3.58 11.60 -10.04
N ALA A 117 4.11 11.99 -11.20
CA ALA A 117 5.48 12.44 -11.36
C ALA A 117 5.50 13.61 -12.34
N ASP A 118 6.39 14.57 -12.14
CA ASP A 118 6.52 15.74 -13.02
C ASP A 118 6.91 15.34 -14.45
N ALA A 119 7.83 14.38 -14.56
CA ALA A 119 8.24 13.77 -15.82
C ALA A 119 8.39 12.25 -15.62
N PRO A 120 7.30 11.46 -15.83
CA PRO A 120 7.31 10.03 -15.52
C PRO A 120 8.17 9.19 -16.48
N LEU A 121 8.46 9.67 -17.68
CA LEU A 121 9.26 8.97 -18.68
C LEU A 121 10.70 9.50 -18.67
N ALA A 122 11.66 8.61 -18.40
CA ALA A 122 13.06 8.98 -18.44
C ALA A 122 13.53 9.17 -19.90
N VAL A 123 14.11 10.34 -20.17
CA VAL A 123 14.59 10.75 -21.49
C VAL A 123 16.05 11.18 -21.42
N ASN A 124 16.81 10.82 -22.45
CA ASN A 124 18.18 11.25 -22.65
C ASN A 124 18.26 12.73 -23.05
N ALA A 125 19.46 13.30 -22.99
CA ALA A 125 19.71 14.69 -23.37
C ALA A 125 19.37 15.00 -24.86
N ASP A 126 19.37 13.99 -25.73
CA ASP A 126 18.97 14.11 -27.14
C ASP A 126 17.46 13.93 -27.37
N GLY A 127 16.68 13.72 -26.30
CA GLY A 127 15.23 13.53 -26.34
C GLY A 127 14.77 12.09 -26.59
N THR A 128 15.68 11.13 -26.72
CA THR A 128 15.32 9.71 -26.87
C THR A 128 14.92 9.09 -25.53
N GLU A 129 13.96 8.16 -25.54
CA GLU A 129 13.51 7.44 -24.34
C GLU A 129 14.53 6.39 -23.89
N THR A 130 14.73 6.24 -22.58
CA THR A 130 15.58 5.17 -22.02
C THR A 130 14.81 3.86 -21.82
N GLY A 131 13.48 3.95 -21.74
CA GLY A 131 12.57 2.85 -21.38
C GLY A 131 12.29 2.75 -19.88
N ASP A 132 12.96 3.53 -19.04
CA ASP A 132 12.63 3.64 -17.61
C ASP A 132 11.44 4.59 -17.41
N ILE A 133 10.44 4.12 -16.66
CA ILE A 133 9.17 4.83 -16.46
C ILE A 133 8.74 4.74 -15.01
N VAL A 134 8.41 5.89 -14.41
CA VAL A 134 7.76 5.99 -13.11
C VAL A 134 6.35 5.42 -13.19
N ARG A 135 6.00 4.53 -12.25
CA ARG A 135 4.68 3.89 -12.20
C ARG A 135 3.63 4.81 -11.60
N VAL A 136 3.21 5.79 -12.39
CA VAL A 136 2.10 6.70 -12.12
C VAL A 136 0.74 6.01 -12.32
N GLY A 137 -0.29 6.57 -11.68
CA GLY A 137 -1.65 6.02 -11.63
C GLY A 137 -2.18 5.88 -10.21
N ASN A 138 -3.27 5.14 -10.05
CA ASN A 138 -3.99 4.99 -8.78
C ASN A 138 -4.24 3.52 -8.42
N ALA A 139 -4.50 3.30 -7.13
CA ALA A 139 -4.78 2.00 -6.57
C ALA A 139 -5.83 2.11 -5.49
N MET A 140 -6.68 1.09 -5.38
CA MET A 140 -7.62 0.96 -4.28
C MET A 140 -7.58 -0.47 -3.72
N ASN A 141 -7.63 -0.59 -2.40
CA ASN A 141 -7.76 -1.85 -1.68
C ASN A 141 -8.92 -1.75 -0.68
N MET A 142 -9.88 -2.65 -0.78
CA MET A 142 -11.02 -2.75 0.13
C MET A 142 -11.07 -4.15 0.72
N GLN A 143 -11.11 -4.23 2.04
CA GLN A 143 -11.16 -5.49 2.78
C GLN A 143 -12.28 -5.45 3.81
N LEU A 144 -13.12 -6.48 3.79
CA LEU A 144 -14.17 -6.70 4.77
C LEU A 144 -13.93 -8.04 5.45
N SER A 145 -14.05 -8.09 6.77
CA SER A 145 -13.86 -9.31 7.53
C SER A 145 -14.80 -9.40 8.74
N TYR A 146 -15.10 -10.62 9.16
CA TYR A 146 -15.85 -10.88 10.37
C TYR A 146 -15.22 -11.98 11.22
N LEU A 147 -14.90 -11.63 12.47
CA LEU A 147 -14.32 -12.52 13.47
C LEU A 147 -15.40 -13.17 14.35
N LEU A 148 -15.66 -14.44 14.09
CA LEU A 148 -16.55 -15.30 14.87
C LEU A 148 -16.05 -15.49 16.30
N LYS A 149 -16.95 -15.83 17.23
CA LYS A 149 -16.62 -16.04 18.66
C LYS A 149 -15.58 -17.12 18.91
N ASN A 150 -15.48 -18.09 18.00
CA ASN A 150 -14.48 -19.16 18.04
C ASN A 150 -13.12 -18.73 17.44
N ASN A 151 -12.89 -17.44 17.19
CA ASN A 151 -11.68 -16.88 16.60
C ASN A 151 -11.37 -17.34 15.16
N ILE A 152 -12.40 -17.74 14.41
CA ILE A 152 -12.31 -17.87 12.96
C ILE A 152 -12.72 -16.54 12.35
N GLU A 153 -11.91 -16.03 11.44
CA GLU A 153 -12.21 -14.85 10.63
C GLU A 153 -12.43 -15.25 9.19
N ILE A 154 -13.48 -14.72 8.59
CA ILE A 154 -13.75 -14.81 7.16
C ILE A 154 -13.50 -13.44 6.57
N THR A 155 -12.74 -13.38 5.49
CA THR A 155 -12.28 -12.14 4.88
C THR A 155 -12.54 -12.15 3.38
N GLY A 156 -13.11 -11.05 2.87
CA GLY A 156 -13.15 -10.74 1.45
C GLY A 156 -12.29 -9.51 1.18
N ARG A 157 -11.55 -9.50 0.08
CA ARG A 157 -10.75 -8.37 -0.35
C ARG A 157 -10.88 -8.14 -1.85
N TYR A 158 -10.98 -6.88 -2.24
CA TYR A 158 -10.89 -6.41 -3.61
C TYR A 158 -9.75 -5.41 -3.71
N THR A 159 -8.91 -5.56 -4.73
CA THR A 159 -7.82 -4.63 -5.03
C THR A 159 -7.88 -4.29 -6.51
N THR A 160 -7.71 -3.03 -6.85
CA THR A 160 -7.58 -2.56 -8.22
C THR A 160 -6.36 -1.65 -8.36
N LEU A 161 -5.66 -1.78 -9.47
CA LEU A 161 -4.53 -0.96 -9.87
C LEU A 161 -4.84 -0.41 -11.26
N GLU A 162 -4.93 0.91 -11.37
CA GLU A 162 -5.08 1.62 -12.62
C GLU A 162 -3.79 2.38 -12.89
N PHE A 163 -3.21 2.17 -14.07
CA PHE A 163 -2.00 2.87 -14.47
C PHE A 163 -2.36 3.89 -15.54
N GLU A 164 -1.62 4.99 -15.58
CA GLU A 164 -1.75 5.93 -16.71
C GLU A 164 -1.18 5.30 -17.98
N ASP A 165 -1.72 5.71 -19.13
CA ASP A 165 -1.39 5.18 -20.46
C ASP A 165 0.12 5.21 -20.74
N ILE A 166 0.84 6.23 -20.26
CA ILE A 166 2.29 6.37 -20.45
C ILE A 166 3.08 5.17 -19.91
N THR A 167 2.54 4.48 -18.90
CA THR A 167 3.21 3.31 -18.32
C THR A 167 3.14 2.06 -19.20
N SER A 168 2.26 2.07 -20.22
CA SER A 168 1.96 0.89 -21.07
C SER A 168 1.62 -0.36 -20.26
N ARG A 169 0.92 -0.19 -19.13
CA ARG A 169 0.48 -1.29 -18.26
C ARG A 169 -1.04 -1.36 -18.24
N ASP A 170 -1.55 -2.56 -18.47
CA ASP A 170 -2.95 -2.84 -18.28
C ASP A 170 -3.37 -2.69 -16.80
N PRO A 171 -4.62 -2.24 -16.54
CA PRO A 171 -5.19 -2.25 -15.21
C PRO A 171 -5.30 -3.69 -14.68
N GLN A 172 -5.22 -3.82 -13.35
CA GLN A 172 -5.19 -5.11 -12.67
C GLN A 172 -6.18 -5.14 -11.53
N ASP A 173 -7.07 -6.12 -11.54
CA ASP A 173 -8.02 -6.37 -10.47
C ASP A 173 -7.73 -7.69 -9.78
N GLN A 174 -7.95 -7.74 -8.47
CA GLN A 174 -7.82 -8.96 -7.69
C GLN A 174 -8.92 -9.09 -6.65
N TYR A 175 -9.58 -10.24 -6.66
CA TYR A 175 -10.61 -10.63 -5.71
C TYR A 175 -10.05 -11.76 -4.85
N THR A 176 -10.14 -11.63 -3.53
CA THR A 176 -9.62 -12.63 -2.59
C THR A 176 -10.67 -13.01 -1.58
N LEU A 177 -10.82 -14.31 -1.34
CA LEU A 177 -11.56 -14.85 -0.21
C LEU A 177 -10.59 -15.62 0.68
N GLY A 178 -10.61 -15.32 1.98
CA GLY A 178 -9.71 -15.89 2.96
C GLY A 178 -10.42 -16.35 4.22
N VAL A 179 -9.81 -17.33 4.88
CA VAL A 179 -10.18 -17.79 6.22
C VAL A 179 -8.94 -17.79 7.10
N SER A 180 -9.07 -17.28 8.32
CA SER A 180 -8.01 -17.26 9.31
C SER A 180 -8.50 -17.83 10.63
N LYS A 181 -7.69 -18.64 11.29
CA LYS A 181 -7.91 -19.10 12.67
C LYS A 181 -6.85 -18.50 13.57
N TYR A 182 -7.30 -17.70 14.54
CA TYR A 182 -6.42 -17.15 15.57
C TYR A 182 -6.39 -18.08 16.78
N VAL A 183 -5.19 -18.52 17.16
CA VAL A 183 -4.97 -19.40 18.32
C VAL A 183 -4.55 -18.57 19.53
N VAL A 184 -3.59 -17.64 19.34
CA VAL A 184 -3.09 -16.74 20.39
C VAL A 184 -3.01 -15.30 19.87
N GLY A 185 -4.16 -14.62 19.84
CA GLY A 185 -4.24 -13.26 19.31
C GLY A 185 -3.58 -13.13 17.93
N HIS A 186 -2.80 -12.07 17.71
CA HIS A 186 -2.01 -11.87 16.48
C HIS A 186 -0.71 -12.68 16.40
N LYS A 187 -0.29 -13.34 17.50
CA LYS A 187 1.01 -14.00 17.56
C LYS A 187 1.04 -15.37 16.91
N LEU A 188 -0.10 -16.07 16.92
CA LEU A 188 -0.26 -17.39 16.33
C LEU A 188 -1.55 -17.47 15.54
N LYS A 189 -1.41 -17.58 14.22
CA LYS A 189 -2.50 -17.63 13.25
C LYS A 189 -2.21 -18.69 12.19
N ILE A 190 -3.25 -19.39 11.75
CA ILE A 190 -3.24 -20.22 10.54
C ILE A 190 -4.20 -19.60 9.55
N GLN A 191 -3.82 -19.49 8.29
CA GLN A 191 -4.63 -18.85 7.25
C GLN A 191 -4.60 -19.62 5.94
N ALA A 192 -5.68 -19.50 5.17
CA ALA A 192 -5.76 -19.92 3.79
C ALA A 192 -6.57 -18.91 2.99
N ASP A 193 -6.18 -18.67 1.75
CA ASP A 193 -6.87 -17.76 0.84
C ASP A 193 -6.82 -18.24 -0.61
N VAL A 194 -7.86 -17.86 -1.36
CA VAL A 194 -7.94 -18.00 -2.80
C VAL A 194 -8.10 -16.61 -3.41
N SER A 195 -7.31 -16.31 -4.43
CA SER A 195 -7.36 -15.07 -5.18
C SER A 195 -7.60 -15.34 -6.65
N TYR A 196 -8.50 -14.58 -7.26
CA TYR A 196 -8.69 -14.49 -8.71
C TYR A 196 -8.19 -13.12 -9.17
N SER A 197 -7.32 -13.09 -10.18
CA SER A 197 -6.83 -11.84 -10.77
C SER A 197 -7.26 -11.71 -12.22
N ALA A 198 -7.54 -10.48 -12.63
CA ALA A 198 -7.84 -10.11 -14.00
C ALA A 198 -6.93 -8.96 -14.44
N LYS A 199 -6.54 -8.95 -15.71
CA LYS A 199 -5.70 -7.91 -16.32
C LYS A 199 -6.43 -7.38 -17.55
N ASN A 200 -6.69 -6.08 -17.60
CA ASN A 200 -7.56 -5.47 -18.61
C ASN A 200 -8.95 -6.12 -18.74
N GLY A 201 -9.50 -6.65 -17.64
CA GLY A 201 -10.76 -7.40 -17.63
C GLY A 201 -10.65 -8.87 -18.10
N ASP A 202 -9.53 -9.27 -18.71
CA ASP A 202 -9.27 -10.65 -19.08
C ASP A 202 -8.78 -11.47 -17.88
N GLN A 203 -9.17 -12.74 -17.82
CA GLN A 203 -8.69 -13.66 -16.80
C GLN A 203 -7.16 -13.80 -16.87
N ASP A 204 -6.48 -13.58 -15.74
CA ASP A 204 -5.03 -13.74 -15.63
C ASP A 204 -4.69 -15.02 -14.86
N ASN A 205 -4.98 -15.06 -13.55
CA ASN A 205 -4.63 -16.22 -12.73
C ASN A 205 -5.59 -16.49 -11.55
N ILE A 206 -5.49 -17.72 -11.05
CA ILE A 206 -6.02 -18.13 -9.75
C ILE A 206 -4.84 -18.53 -8.87
N MET A 207 -4.79 -17.99 -7.66
CA MET A 207 -3.78 -18.28 -6.66
C MET A 207 -4.43 -18.87 -5.41
N VAL A 208 -3.85 -19.95 -4.89
CA VAL A 208 -4.22 -20.51 -3.60
C VAL A 208 -3.02 -20.43 -2.68
N ARG A 209 -3.21 -19.88 -1.48
CA ARG A 209 -2.17 -19.76 -0.46
C ARG A 209 -2.63 -20.35 0.85
N THR A 210 -1.68 -20.92 1.57
CA THR A 210 -1.83 -21.36 2.95
C THR A 210 -0.62 -20.87 3.72
N GLY A 211 -0.79 -20.48 4.99
CA GLY A 211 0.33 -20.03 5.80
C GLY A 211 0.02 -20.09 7.30
N PHE A 212 1.08 -19.92 8.08
CA PHE A 212 0.97 -19.69 9.52
C PHE A 212 1.91 -18.55 9.92
N ASP A 213 1.48 -17.76 10.90
CA ASP A 213 2.31 -16.73 11.53
C ASP A 213 2.67 -17.18 12.94
N LEU A 214 3.96 -17.03 13.31
CA LEU A 214 4.48 -17.29 14.64
C LEU A 214 5.41 -16.13 15.04
N HIS A 215 5.02 -15.38 16.07
CA HIS A 215 5.81 -14.28 16.64
C HIS A 215 6.02 -14.49 18.14
N PHE A 216 7.27 -14.38 18.60
CA PHE A 216 7.65 -14.44 20.02
C PHE A 216 7.55 -13.05 20.67
#